data_AF-A0A6A5AM41-F1
#
_entry.id   AF-A0A6A5AM41-F1
#
_cell.length_a   1.000
_cell.length_b   1.000
_cell.length_c   1.000
_cell.angle_alpha   90.00
_cell.angle_beta   90.00
_cell.angle_gamma   90.00
#
_symmetry.space_group_name_H-M   'P 1'
#
loop_
_entity.id
_entity.type
_entity.pdbx_description
1 polymer ?
#
loop_
_entity_poly.entity_id
_entity_poly.type
_entity_poly.pdbx_seq_one_letter_code
_entity_poly.pdbx_strand_id
1 'polypeptide(L)'
;EAVRNAEPSDRHTLNSIRALYGLSRLEKDLGWFTVNEILTPSAGSAVIAESQAKCKELGGVAVELVQGFGIPEHMHHAPIAADWVDYNATQNNGEVL
;
A
#
# COMPACT_ATOMS: atom_id res chain seq x y z
N GLU A 1 -9.47 -7.38 14.47
CA GLU A 1 -8.78 -8.12 15.55
C GLU A 1 -7.28 -7.82 15.59
N ALA A 2 -6.56 -8.00 14.48
CA ALA A 2 -5.10 -7.73 14.39
C ALA A 2 -4.66 -6.37 14.98
N VAL A 3 -5.29 -5.25 14.58
CA VAL A 3 -4.92 -3.92 15.09
C VAL A 3 -5.12 -3.77 16.60
N ARG A 4 -6.14 -4.42 17.17
CA ARG A 4 -6.43 -4.34 18.61
C ARG A 4 -5.35 -5.03 19.44
N ASN A 5 -4.78 -6.11 18.90
CA ASN A 5 -3.79 -6.93 19.57
C ASN A 5 -2.34 -6.46 19.32
N ALA A 6 -2.14 -5.43 18.48
CA ALA A 6 -0.83 -4.86 18.21
C ALA A 6 -0.34 -3.95 19.36
N GLU A 7 0.98 -3.75 19.41
CA GLU A 7 1.62 -2.81 20.31
C GLU A 7 1.03 -1.41 20.13
N PRO A 8 0.82 -0.64 21.22
CA PRO A 8 0.18 0.68 21.14
C PRO A 8 0.81 1.63 20.12
N SER A 9 2.14 1.57 19.94
CA SER A 9 2.91 2.35 18.97
C SER A 9 2.49 2.08 17.51
N ASP A 10 2.10 0.85 17.19
CA ASP A 10 1.91 0.41 15.80
C ASP A 10 0.45 0.56 15.37
N ARG A 11 -0.47 0.69 16.32
CA ARG A 11 -1.92 0.73 16.07
C ARG A 11 -2.32 1.84 15.11
N HIS A 12 -1.64 2.99 15.17
CA HIS A 12 -1.96 4.11 14.28
C HIS A 12 -1.69 3.72 12.83
N THR A 13 -0.46 3.29 12.52
CA THR A 13 -0.04 2.88 11.19
C THR A 13 -0.88 1.71 10.67
N LEU A 14 -1.11 0.69 11.50
CA LEU A 14 -1.96 -0.46 11.13
C LEU A 14 -3.42 -0.07 10.88
N ASN A 15 -3.96 0.92 11.62
CA ASN A 15 -5.29 1.46 11.33
C ASN A 15 -5.32 2.20 9.99
N SER A 16 -4.27 2.96 9.65
CA SER A 16 -4.18 3.64 8.36
C SER A 16 -4.08 2.68 7.19
N ILE A 17 -3.34 1.57 7.31
CA ILE A 17 -3.31 0.49 6.30
C ILE A 17 -4.71 -0.13 6.16
N ARG A 18 -5.37 -0.45 7.28
CA ARG A 18 -6.74 -0.99 7.27
C ARG A 18 -7.72 -0.04 6.61
N ALA A 19 -7.62 1.26 6.89
CA ALA A 19 -8.47 2.28 6.31
C ALA A 19 -8.23 2.39 4.80
N LEU A 20 -6.97 2.47 4.35
CA LEU A 20 -6.62 2.51 2.94
C LEU A 20 -7.15 1.29 2.18
N TYR A 21 -7.01 0.09 2.77
CA TYR A 21 -7.59 -1.12 2.19
C TYR A 21 -9.12 -0.98 2.01
N GLY A 22 -9.84 -0.58 3.07
CA GLY A 22 -11.29 -0.36 2.99
C GLY A 22 -11.70 0.66 1.94
N LEU A 23 -10.99 1.79 1.88
CA LEU A 23 -11.21 2.85 0.88
C LEU A 23 -10.98 2.32 -0.54
N SER A 24 -9.88 1.60 -0.79
CA SER A 24 -9.60 1.01 -2.11
C SER A 24 -10.69 0.01 -2.56
N ARG A 25 -11.34 -0.68 -1.61
CA ARG A 25 -12.48 -1.55 -1.91
C ARG A 25 -13.71 -0.75 -2.32
N LEU A 26 -13.99 0.36 -1.64
CA LEU A 26 -15.08 1.27 -2.00
C LEU A 26 -14.81 1.93 -3.37
N GLU A 27 -13.59 2.37 -3.65
CA GLU A 27 -13.22 2.97 -4.94
C GLU A 27 -13.43 2.01 -6.11
N LYS A 28 -13.03 0.74 -5.94
CA LYS A 28 -13.17 -0.28 -6.97
C LYS A 28 -14.63 -0.49 -7.41
N ASP A 29 -15.56 -0.40 -6.46
CA ASP A 29 -16.97 -0.67 -6.66
C ASP A 29 -17.82 0.61 -6.51
N LEU A 30 -17.21 1.80 -6.66
CA LEU A 30 -17.83 3.09 -6.31
C LEU A 30 -19.09 3.40 -7.11
N GLY A 31 -19.09 3.02 -8.39
CA GLY A 31 -20.26 3.12 -9.26
C GLY A 31 -21.43 2.28 -8.75
N TRP A 32 -21.16 1.07 -8.24
CA TRP A 32 -22.21 0.21 -7.65
C TRP A 32 -22.80 0.84 -6.39
N PHE A 33 -21.97 1.36 -5.49
CA PHE A 33 -22.44 2.03 -4.26
C PHE A 33 -23.25 3.30 -4.56
N THR A 34 -22.87 4.04 -5.61
CA THR A 34 -23.57 5.27 -6.01
C THR A 34 -24.89 4.96 -6.71
N VAL A 35 -24.94 3.98 -7.62
CA VAL A 35 -26.17 3.56 -8.32
C VAL A 35 -27.21 2.97 -7.37
N ASN A 36 -26.77 2.27 -6.33
CA ASN A 36 -27.66 1.72 -5.30
C ASN A 36 -27.96 2.73 -4.17
N GLU A 37 -27.57 3.99 -4.33
CA GLU A 37 -27.83 5.09 -3.36
C GLU A 37 -27.27 4.82 -1.95
N ILE A 38 -26.32 3.91 -1.81
CA ILE A 38 -25.62 3.64 -0.54
C ILE A 38 -24.63 4.77 -0.23
N LEU A 39 -24.00 5.32 -1.28
CA LEU A 39 -23.16 6.51 -1.20
C LEU A 39 -23.71 7.61 -2.10
N THR A 40 -23.74 8.84 -1.58
CA THR A 40 -23.98 10.01 -2.44
C THR A 40 -22.75 10.27 -3.31
N PRO A 41 -22.90 11.00 -4.45
CA PRO A 41 -21.75 11.41 -5.25
C PRO A 41 -20.69 12.18 -4.45
N SER A 42 -21.12 13.02 -3.49
CA SER A 42 -20.21 13.75 -2.61
C SER A 42 -19.43 12.83 -1.66
N ALA A 43 -20.09 11.81 -1.09
CA ALA A 43 -19.43 10.81 -0.28
C ALA A 43 -18.44 9.98 -1.13
N GLY A 44 -18.79 9.69 -2.38
CA GLY A 44 -17.89 9.00 -3.30
C GLY A 44 -16.62 9.81 -3.61
N SER A 45 -16.75 11.12 -3.83
CA SER A 45 -15.58 12.01 -3.97
C SER A 45 -14.72 12.04 -2.70
N ALA A 46 -15.35 11.99 -1.51
CA ALA A 46 -14.62 11.94 -0.25
C ALA A 46 -13.84 10.63 -0.07
N VAL A 47 -14.38 9.49 -0.51
CA VAL A 47 -13.65 8.20 -0.51
C VAL A 47 -12.34 8.32 -1.29
N ILE A 48 -12.36 8.95 -2.47
CA ILE A 48 -11.17 9.14 -3.30
C ILE A 48 -10.15 10.04 -2.61
N ALA A 49 -10.61 11.16 -2.05
CA ALA A 49 -9.74 12.10 -1.35
C ALA A 49 -9.06 11.48 -0.12
N GLU A 50 -9.81 10.72 0.68
CA GLU A 50 -9.28 10.03 1.86
C GLU A 50 -8.29 8.91 1.48
N SER A 51 -8.55 8.17 0.40
CA SER A 51 -7.63 7.16 -0.13
C SER A 51 -6.29 7.79 -0.50
N GLN A 52 -6.30 8.91 -1.23
CA GLN A 52 -5.11 9.66 -1.61
C GLN A 52 -4.36 10.21 -0.39
N ALA A 53 -5.09 10.72 0.61
CA ALA A 53 -4.50 11.18 1.86
C ALA A 53 -3.78 10.04 2.61
N LYS A 54 -4.39 8.84 2.65
CA LYS A 54 -3.77 7.65 3.26
C LYS A 54 -2.57 7.13 2.48
N CYS A 55 -2.61 7.17 1.15
CA CYS A 55 -1.42 6.89 0.32
C CYS A 55 -0.28 7.87 0.61
N LYS A 56 -0.58 9.16 0.79
CA LYS A 56 0.44 10.17 1.16
C LYS A 56 1.02 9.92 2.55
N GLU A 57 0.18 9.61 3.53
CA GLU A 57 0.59 9.29 4.91
C GLU A 57 1.49 8.05 4.95
N LEU A 58 1.02 6.93 4.39
CA LEU A 58 1.74 5.65 4.42
C LEU A 58 2.95 5.65 3.49
N GLY A 59 2.93 6.46 2.43
CA GLY A 59 4.07 6.65 1.53
C GLY A 59 5.33 7.12 2.26
N GLY A 60 5.18 7.88 3.35
CA GLY A 60 6.31 8.33 4.17
C GLY A 60 7.00 7.23 4.97
N VAL A 61 6.36 6.06 5.12
CA VAL A 61 6.90 4.90 5.87
C VAL A 61 6.80 3.60 5.06
N ALA A 62 6.66 3.70 3.73
CA ALA A 62 6.36 2.55 2.88
C ALA A 62 7.49 1.52 2.88
N VAL A 63 8.75 1.96 2.96
CA VAL A 63 9.92 1.08 2.98
C VAL A 63 9.96 0.29 4.29
N GLU A 64 9.75 0.95 5.43
CA GLU A 64 9.70 0.32 6.75
C GLU A 64 8.57 -0.71 6.85
N LEU A 65 7.41 -0.40 6.25
CA LEU A 65 6.29 -1.34 6.18
C LEU A 65 6.63 -2.60 5.39
N VAL A 66 7.33 -2.47 4.25
CA VAL A 66 7.79 -3.63 3.47
C VAL A 66 8.87 -4.40 4.21
N GLN A 67 9.82 -3.70 4.85
CA GLN A 67 10.85 -4.33 5.68
C GLN A 67 10.25 -5.10 6.86
N GLY A 68 9.10 -4.67 7.39
CA GLY A 68 8.34 -5.37 8.43
C GLY A 68 7.91 -6.80 8.08
N PHE A 69 7.92 -7.19 6.80
CA PHE A 69 7.72 -8.59 6.39
C PHE A 69 8.90 -9.50 6.78
N GLY A 70 10.09 -8.95 7.04
CA GLY A 70 11.26 -9.71 7.47
C GLY A 70 11.79 -10.68 6.42
N ILE A 71 11.58 -10.39 5.13
CA ILE A 71 12.05 -11.24 4.03
C ILE A 71 13.59 -11.10 3.95
N PRO A 72 14.36 -12.21 4.04
CA PRO A 72 15.82 -12.15 3.90
C PRO A 72 16.25 -11.68 2.51
N GLU A 73 17.31 -10.89 2.45
CA GLU A 73 17.80 -10.28 1.20
C GLU A 73 18.14 -11.32 0.12
N HIS A 74 18.72 -12.46 0.48
CA HIS A 74 19.02 -13.54 -0.46
C HIS A 74 17.78 -14.22 -1.07
N MET A 75 16.58 -13.98 -0.51
CA MET A 75 15.31 -14.43 -1.07
C MET A 75 14.68 -13.37 -2.00
N HIS A 76 15.29 -12.18 -2.12
CA HIS A 76 14.87 -11.17 -3.08
C HIS A 76 15.42 -11.52 -4.47
N HIS A 77 14.72 -12.40 -5.18
CA HIS A 77 15.09 -12.81 -6.55
C HIS A 77 14.71 -11.77 -7.63
N ALA A 78 14.46 -10.52 -7.24
CA ALA A 78 14.07 -9.44 -8.13
C ALA A 78 15.13 -8.33 -8.11
N PRO A 79 15.89 -8.11 -9.20
CA PRO A 79 16.95 -7.08 -9.23
C PRO A 79 16.46 -5.66 -8.92
N ILE A 80 15.20 -5.36 -9.25
CA ILE A 80 14.56 -4.08 -8.94
C ILE A 80 14.40 -3.80 -7.43
N ALA A 81 14.53 -4.83 -6.58
CA ALA A 81 14.48 -4.71 -5.14
C ALA A 81 15.87 -4.43 -4.51
N ALA A 82 16.94 -4.52 -5.29
CA ALA A 82 18.31 -4.22 -4.92
C ALA A 82 18.79 -2.92 -5.61
N ASP A 83 20.10 -2.75 -5.81
CA ASP A 83 20.63 -1.64 -6.60
C ASP A 83 20.35 -1.85 -8.09
N TRP A 84 19.15 -1.45 -8.51
CA TRP A 84 18.72 -1.53 -9.90
C TRP A 84 19.54 -0.63 -10.82
N VAL A 85 20.21 0.42 -10.29
CA VAL A 85 21.05 1.32 -11.08
C VAL A 85 22.35 0.59 -11.45
N ASP A 86 23.01 -0.02 -10.47
CA ASP A 86 24.21 -0.84 -10.70
C ASP A 86 23.90 -2.05 -11.57
N TYR A 87 22.79 -2.75 -11.30
CA TYR A 87 22.33 -3.88 -12.11
C TYR A 87 22.23 -3.50 -13.59
N ASN A 88 21.65 -2.35 -13.91
CA ASN A 88 21.46 -1.86 -15.28
C ASN A 88 22.66 -1.07 -15.84
N ALA A 89 23.80 -1.01 -15.13
CA ALA A 89 25.01 -0.34 -15.63
C ALA A 89 25.61 -1.01 -16.87
N THR A 90 25.25 -2.26 -17.14
CA THR A 90 25.63 -3.02 -18.33
C THR A 90 24.43 -3.74 -18.95
N GLN A 91 24.54 -4.15 -20.21
CA GLN A 91 23.49 -4.92 -20.87
C GLN A 91 23.43 -6.33 -20.28
N ASN A 92 22.49 -6.54 -19.35
CA ASN A 92 22.27 -7.79 -18.63
C ASN A 92 21.09 -8.62 -19.18
N ASN A 93 20.34 -8.11 -20.17
CA ASN A 93 19.13 -8.73 -20.76
C ASN A 93 18.06 -9.22 -19.75
N GLY A 94 18.08 -8.72 -18.51
CA GLY A 94 17.18 -9.17 -17.44
C GLY A 94 17.62 -10.48 -16.75
N GLU A 95 18.84 -10.96 -16.99
CA GLU A 95 19.39 -12.16 -16.34
C GLU A 95 19.93 -11.87 -14.94
N VAL A 96 19.58 -12.71 -13.98
CA VAL A 96 20.09 -12.68 -12.60
C VAL A 96 21.18 -13.75 -12.49
N LEU A 97 22.43 -13.36 -12.20
CA LEU A 97 23.57 -14.27 -12.04
C LEU A 97 23.48 -15.12 -10.76
#